data_AF-A0A534WVP3-F1
#
_entry.id   AF-A0A534WVP3-F1
#
_cell.length_a   1.000
_cell.length_b   1.000
_cell.length_c   1.000
_cell.angle_alpha   90.00
_cell.angle_beta   90.00
_cell.angle_gamma   90.00
#
_symmetry.space_group_name_H-M   'P 1'
#
loop_
_entity.id
_entity.type
_entity.pdbx_description
1 polymer ?
#
loop_
_entity_poly.entity_id
_entity_poly.type
_entity_poly.pdbx_seq_one_letter_code
_entity_poly.pdbx_strand_id
1 'polypeptide(L)' 'DEHLGTAAKPRVVVESASGAERWSTMGCSENIIEASWQALRDGLELPLLRRQSSKPSI' A
#
# COMPACT_ATOMS: atom_id res chain seq x y z
N ASP A 1 -14.81 21.45 21.65
CA ASP A 1 -14.77 20.94 20.27
C ASP A 1 -13.45 21.25 19.61
N GLU A 2 -12.50 20.33 19.70
CA GLU A 2 -11.20 20.41 18.99
C GLU A 2 -10.96 19.17 18.09
N HIS A 3 -11.99 18.36 17.82
CA HIS A 3 -11.84 17.08 17.10
C HIS A 3 -12.26 17.12 15.63
N LEU A 4 -12.71 18.26 15.11
CA LEU A 4 -13.00 18.41 13.69
C LEU A 4 -11.74 18.88 12.95
N GLY A 5 -10.71 18.04 12.97
CA GLY A 5 -9.78 18.02 11.85
C GLY A 5 -10.59 17.85 10.56
N THR A 6 -10.20 18.54 9.49
CA THR A 6 -10.91 18.52 8.21
C THR A 6 -11.38 17.10 7.91
N ALA A 7 -12.65 16.86 7.59
CA ALA A 7 -13.18 15.52 7.27
C ALA A 7 -12.55 14.88 5.99
N ALA A 8 -11.37 15.35 5.61
CA ALA A 8 -10.50 14.76 4.62
C ALA A 8 -10.11 13.35 5.06
N LYS A 9 -10.17 12.43 4.11
CA LYS A 9 -9.70 11.05 4.26
C LYS A 9 -8.28 10.96 3.68
N PRO A 10 -7.22 10.94 4.52
CA PRO A 10 -5.85 10.80 4.06
C PRO A 10 -5.65 9.62 3.11
N ARG A 11 -4.83 9.85 2.08
CA ARG A 11 -4.34 8.81 1.15
C ARG A 11 -2.82 8.81 1.20
N VAL A 12 -2.24 7.63 1.41
CA VAL A 12 -0.79 7.43 1.44
C VAL A 12 -0.42 6.56 0.26
N VAL A 13 0.56 7.01 -0.53
CA VAL A 13 1.14 6.23 -1.63
C VAL A 13 2.53 5.80 -1.20
N VAL A 14 2.83 4.52 -1.32
CA VAL A 14 4.17 3.95 -1.15
C VAL A 14 4.67 3.50 -2.51
N GLU A 15 5.82 4.02 -2.91
CA GLU A 15 6.52 3.57 -4.11
C GLU A 15 7.65 2.62 -3.73
N SER A 16 7.67 1.47 -4.39
CA SER A 16 8.62 0.39 -4.14
C SER A 16 9.35 0.02 -5.42
N ALA A 17 10.59 -0.44 -5.27
CA ALA A 17 11.42 -0.89 -6.38
C ALA A 17 12.19 -2.16 -6.00
N SER A 18 12.31 -3.09 -6.95
CA SER A 18 13.13 -4.29 -6.85
C SER A 18 13.85 -4.52 -8.18
N GLY A 19 15.13 -4.19 -8.24
CA GLY A 19 15.90 -4.21 -9.48
C GLY A 19 15.28 -3.28 -10.53
N ALA A 20 14.85 -3.85 -11.66
CA ALA A 20 14.18 -3.11 -12.74
C ALA A 20 12.67 -2.94 -12.53
N GLU A 21 12.06 -3.69 -11.60
CA GLU A 21 10.63 -3.62 -11.32
C GLU A 21 10.34 -2.46 -10.35
N ARG A 22 9.27 -1.69 -10.66
CA ARG A 22 8.73 -0.63 -9.80
C ARG A 22 7.23 -0.81 -9.70
N TRP A 23 6.68 -0.53 -8.52
CA TRP A 23 5.25 -0.54 -8.28
C TRP A 23 4.90 0.44 -7.18
N SER A 24 3.63 0.82 -7.14
CA SER A 24 3.10 1.71 -6.11
C SER A 24 1.85 1.10 -5.51
N THR A 25 1.67 1.29 -4.20
CA THR A 25 0.49 0.86 -3.44
C THR A 25 -0.10 2.05 -2.70
N MET A 26 -1.41 2.02 -2.44
CA MET A 26 -2.13 3.12 -1.80
C MET A 26 -2.96 2.61 -0.62
N GLY A 27 -2.82 3.25 0.52
CA GLY A 27 -3.69 3.07 1.68
C GLY A 27 -4.54 4.31 1.92
N CYS A 28 -5.76 4.13 2.42
CA CYS A 28 -6.76 5.20 2.55
C CYS A 28 -7.58 5.01 3.81
N SER A 29 -7.34 5.87 4.81
CA SER A 29 -7.96 5.79 6.13
C SER A 29 -8.06 7.18 6.74
N GLU A 30 -9.01 7.37 7.65
CA GLU A 30 -9.12 8.58 8.47
C GLU A 30 -7.92 8.72 9.42
N ASN A 31 -7.27 7.61 9.77
CA ASN A 31 -6.03 7.61 10.53
C ASN A 31 -4.82 7.43 9.60
N ILE A 32 -3.89 8.39 9.63
CA ILE A 32 -2.69 8.37 8.80
C ILE A 32 -1.77 7.16 9.06
N ILE A 33 -1.73 6.66 10.30
CA ILE A 33 -0.93 5.49 10.67
C ILE A 33 -1.50 4.24 10.00
N GLU A 34 -2.83 4.10 10.01
CA GLU A 34 -3.52 2.99 9.34
C GLU A 34 -3.37 3.07 7.82
N ALA A 35 -3.54 4.25 7.22
CA ALA A 35 -3.33 4.45 5.79
C ALA A 35 -1.89 4.08 5.39
N SER A 36 -0.90 4.39 6.23
CA SER A 36 0.49 4.05 6.01
C SER A 36 0.75 2.55 6.12
N TRP A 37 0.18 1.89 7.14
CA TRP A 37 0.30 0.43 7.32
C TRP A 37 -0.28 -0.34 6.13
N GLN A 38 -1.47 0.05 5.66
CA GLN A 38 -2.10 -0.56 4.49
C GLN A 38 -1.23 -0.43 3.24
N ALA A 39 -0.78 0.79 2.93
CA ALA A 39 0.07 1.03 1.76
C ALA A 39 1.36 0.21 1.82
N LEU A 40 2.01 0.17 2.98
CA LEU A 40 3.27 -0.56 3.17
C LEU A 40 3.09 -2.07 3.08
N ARG A 41 2.12 -2.65 3.79
CA ARG A 41 1.85 -4.10 3.78
C ARG A 41 1.56 -4.56 2.35
N ASP A 42 0.65 -3.90 1.66
CA ASP A 42 0.29 -4.23 0.28
C ASP A 42 1.52 -4.08 -0.64
N GLY A 43 2.38 -3.08 -0.36
CA GLY A 43 3.63 -2.85 -1.08
C GLY A 43 4.64 -3.99 -0.94
N LEU A 44 4.61 -4.75 0.15
CA LEU A 44 5.45 -5.93 0.36
C LEU A 44 4.81 -7.21 -0.17
N GLU A 45 3.48 -7.33 -0.13
CA GLU A 45 2.74 -8.52 -0.57
C GLU A 45 2.61 -8.63 -2.10
N LEU A 46 2.41 -7.49 -2.80
CA LEU A 46 2.21 -7.46 -4.24
C LEU A 46 3.29 -8.20 -5.08
N PRO A 47 4.61 -7.97 -4.88
CA PRO A 47 5.64 -8.70 -5.64
C PRO A 47 5.64 -10.21 -5.34
N LEU A 48 5.28 -10.63 -4.12
CA LEU A 48 5.21 -12.05 -3.74
C LEU A 48 4.04 -12.75 -4.45
N LEU A 49 2.88 -12.09 -4.52
CA LEU A 49 1.72 -12.57 -5.25
C LEU A 49 2.02 -12.71 -6.75
N ARG A 50 2.63 -11.68 -7.36
CA ARG A 50 3.05 -11.71 -8.77
C ARG A 50 3.97 -12.89 -9.08
N ARG A 51 4.94 -13.17 -8.18
CA ARG A 51 5.85 -14.31 -8.32
C ARG A 51 5.13 -15.65 -8.18
N GLN A 52 4.15 -15.79 -7.28
CA GLN A 52 3.36 -17.01 -7.17
C GLN A 52 2.51 -17.26 -8.42
N SER A 53 1.86 -16.23 -8.97
CA SER A 53 1.06 -16.34 -10.20
C SER A 53 1.89 -16.74 -11.42
N SER A 54 3.20 -16.47 -11.44
CA SER A 54 4.10 -16.88 -12.53
C SER A 54 4.57 -18.34 -12.47
N LYS A 55 4.37 -19.05 -11.35
CA LYS A 55 4.80 -20.44 -11.24
C LYS A 55 3.73 -21.33 -11.90
N PRO A 56 4.03 -22.06 -12.99
CA PRO A 56 3.04 -22.91 -13.64
C PRO A 56 2.58 -24.00 -12.67
N SER A 57 1.26 -24.17 -12.54
CA SER A 57 0.67 -25.34 -11.88
C SER A 57 1.07 -26.58 -12.68
N ILE A 58 1.71 -27.54 -12.01
CA ILE A 58 2.04 -28.87 -12.54
C ILE A 58 0.76 -29.70 -12.66
#